data_AF-X1P1I0-F1
#
_entry.id   AF-X1P1I0-F1
#
_cell.length_a   1.000
_cell.length_b   1.000
_cell.length_c   1.000
_cell.angle_alpha   90.00
_cell.angle_beta   90.00
_cell.angle_gamma   90.00
#
_symmetry.space_group_name_H-M   'P 1'
#
loop_
_entity.id
_entity.type
_entity.pdbx_description
1 polymer ?
#
loop_
_entity_poly.entity_id
_entity_poly.type
_entity_poly.pdbx_seq_one_letter_code
_entity_poly.pdbx_strand_id
1 'polypeptide(L)'
;SPLPSLRGLYDWFLRETERRGIDPESVDFVAYVDASLAYEENKDILKSIMISPITEFESEELYAEAKARLQEQARAKYPEILEPLEERIIELERTEKTSKRRYKKIKALELQLAESERRREEEKRAIEAKVAPVKVHVLRPFTEGILDYTVGSVVETRDLDWVLEKINRGLVERVSIEVPVKRVPPPPPVPPIPKHKYLSDEEVTRLWQEFFAYASLRDTRLKVVEEPLKYRERFMLEIKTARDYEVAARRGRKLVETILKELIPPPDRVVVAPPLLIVAPPLPLPEG
;
A
#
# COMPACT_ATOMS: atom_id res chain seq x y z
N SER A 1 64.35 -8.94 57.34
CA SER A 1 63.78 -7.78 56.63
C SER A 1 62.58 -7.28 57.41
N PRO A 2 62.40 -5.96 57.63
CA PRO A 2 61.24 -5.47 58.35
C PRO A 2 59.98 -5.79 57.52
N LEU A 3 58.95 -6.31 58.17
CA LEU A 3 57.66 -6.61 57.53
C LEU A 3 57.12 -5.34 56.87
N PRO A 4 56.68 -5.39 55.59
CA PRO A 4 56.07 -4.24 54.94
C PRO A 4 54.83 -3.81 55.74
N SER A 5 54.66 -2.52 55.97
CA SER A 5 53.51 -2.04 56.74
C SER A 5 52.23 -2.27 55.93
N LEU A 6 51.28 -3.01 56.52
CA LEU A 6 49.95 -3.26 55.93
C LEU A 6 49.25 -1.95 55.51
N ARG A 7 49.61 -0.84 56.15
CA ARG A 7 49.18 0.52 55.81
C ARG A 7 49.55 0.91 54.37
N GLY A 8 50.77 0.66 53.93
CA GLY A 8 51.20 0.97 52.56
C GLY A 8 50.54 0.08 51.50
N LEU A 9 50.06 -1.10 51.90
CA LEU A 9 49.29 -1.98 51.02
C LEU A 9 47.84 -1.53 50.92
N TYR A 10 47.26 -1.09 52.04
CA TYR A 10 45.91 -0.53 52.08
C TYR A 10 45.81 0.79 51.29
N ASP A 11 46.79 1.68 51.42
CA ASP A 11 46.84 2.93 50.65
C ASP A 11 46.99 2.66 49.13
N TRP A 12 47.71 1.59 48.76
CA TRP A 12 47.78 1.15 47.36
C TRP A 12 46.45 0.56 46.89
N PHE A 13 45.81 -0.29 47.70
CA PHE A 13 44.50 -0.90 47.42
C PHE A 13 43.43 0.17 47.15
N LEU A 14 43.32 1.20 48.00
CA LEU A 14 42.37 2.29 47.81
C LEU A 14 42.56 3.07 46.49
N ARG A 15 43.82 3.32 46.11
CA ARG A 15 44.12 3.97 44.82
C ARG A 15 43.77 3.07 43.64
N GLU A 16 43.99 1.77 43.80
CA GLU A 16 43.74 0.79 42.74
C GLU A 16 42.23 0.51 42.58
N THR A 17 41.43 0.49 43.65
CA THR A 17 39.96 0.45 43.59
C THR A 17 39.41 1.69 42.90
N GLU A 18 39.89 2.88 43.27
CA GLU A 18 39.50 4.15 42.65
C GLU A 18 39.83 4.17 41.15
N ARG A 19 41.04 3.73 40.78
CA ARG A 19 41.47 3.63 39.38
C ARG A 19 40.60 2.68 38.55
N ARG A 20 40.07 1.61 39.15
CA ARG A 20 39.25 0.59 38.48
C ARG A 20 37.75 0.84 38.60
N GLY A 21 37.32 1.90 39.29
CA GLY A 21 35.91 2.19 39.55
C GLY A 21 35.21 1.14 40.42
N ILE A 22 35.96 0.45 41.28
CA ILE A 22 35.44 -0.57 42.20
C ILE A 22 35.20 0.11 43.56
N ASP A 23 34.06 -0.17 44.19
CA ASP A 23 33.79 0.27 45.56
C ASP A 23 34.73 -0.48 46.54
N PRO A 24 35.59 0.21 47.32
CA PRO A 24 36.50 -0.45 48.25
C PRO A 24 35.79 -1.27 49.34
N GLU A 25 34.54 -0.95 49.69
CA GLU A 25 33.77 -1.75 50.65
C GLU A 25 33.28 -3.09 50.05
N SER A 26 33.30 -3.22 48.73
CA SER A 26 32.93 -4.48 48.03
C SER A 26 34.01 -5.56 48.08
N VAL A 27 35.24 -5.23 48.52
CA VAL A 27 36.36 -6.16 48.63
C VAL A 27 36.84 -6.22 50.08
N ASP A 28 36.72 -7.39 50.71
CA ASP A 28 37.18 -7.61 52.08
C ASP A 28 38.72 -7.68 52.14
N PHE A 29 39.35 -6.51 52.23
CA PHE A 29 40.82 -6.36 52.25
C PHE A 29 41.48 -7.21 53.35
N VAL A 30 40.88 -7.30 54.53
CA VAL A 30 41.48 -8.01 55.67
C VAL A 30 41.42 -9.52 55.46
N ALA A 31 40.37 -10.04 54.83
CA ALA A 31 40.25 -11.45 54.52
C ALA A 31 41.26 -11.95 53.47
N TYR A 32 41.68 -11.07 52.55
CA TYR A 32 42.55 -11.45 51.42
C TYR A 32 44.02 -11.10 51.58
N VAL A 33 44.38 -10.34 52.61
CA VAL A 33 45.77 -9.97 52.90
C VAL A 33 46.35 -10.87 53.97
N ASP A 34 47.47 -11.51 53.66
CA ASP A 34 48.21 -12.34 54.59
C ASP A 34 49.48 -11.62 55.05
N ALA A 35 49.58 -11.40 56.37
CA ALA A 35 50.72 -10.74 56.99
C ALA A 35 52.04 -11.54 56.89
N SER A 36 51.97 -12.83 56.55
CA SER A 36 53.13 -13.69 56.30
C SER A 36 53.66 -13.60 54.88
N LEU A 37 52.89 -13.05 53.94
CA LEU A 37 53.29 -12.86 52.55
C LEU A 37 54.01 -11.53 52.32
N ALA A 38 54.85 -11.51 51.28
CA ALA A 38 55.51 -10.29 50.84
C ALA A 38 54.50 -9.27 50.28
N TYR A 39 54.90 -8.01 50.23
CA TYR A 39 54.08 -6.91 49.75
C TYR A 39 53.58 -7.11 48.30
N GLU A 40 54.46 -7.58 47.42
CA GLU A 40 54.10 -7.81 46.01
C GLU A 40 53.20 -9.05 45.83
N GLU A 41 53.38 -10.08 46.65
CA GLU A 41 52.51 -11.27 46.63
C GLU A 41 51.07 -10.89 47.03
N ASN A 42 50.92 -10.10 48.10
CA ASN A 42 49.62 -9.57 48.52
C ASN A 42 48.99 -8.65 47.47
N LYS A 43 49.77 -7.84 46.76
CA LYS A 43 49.26 -7.02 45.64
C LYS A 43 48.69 -7.87 44.52
N ASP A 44 49.38 -8.95 44.14
CA ASP A 44 48.94 -9.77 43.02
C ASP A 44 47.67 -10.54 43.35
N ILE A 45 47.51 -11.01 44.60
CA ILE A 45 46.25 -11.55 45.12
C ILE A 45 45.14 -10.51 44.98
N LEU A 46 45.34 -9.30 45.52
CA LEU A 46 44.33 -8.24 45.45
C LEU A 46 43.98 -7.87 43.99
N LYS A 47 44.96 -7.71 43.09
CA LYS A 47 44.71 -7.42 41.66
C LYS A 47 43.84 -8.49 40.98
N SER A 48 44.01 -9.76 41.37
CA SER A 48 43.28 -10.90 40.80
C SER A 48 41.83 -10.97 41.26
N ILE A 49 41.53 -10.41 42.43
CA ILE A 49 40.18 -10.37 43.00
C ILE A 49 39.46 -9.08 42.57
N MET A 50 40.21 -8.01 42.39
CA MET A 50 39.76 -6.71 41.85
C MET A 50 39.56 -6.75 40.32
N ILE A 51 39.00 -7.85 39.79
CA ILE A 51 38.54 -7.90 38.41
C ILE A 51 37.28 -7.03 38.36
N SER A 52 37.29 -5.97 37.54
CA SER A 52 36.09 -5.16 37.31
C SER A 52 34.94 -6.08 36.93
N PRO A 53 33.72 -5.90 37.49
CA PRO A 53 32.56 -6.62 37.00
C PRO A 53 32.50 -6.43 35.49
N ILE A 54 32.48 -7.55 34.75
CA ILE A 54 32.38 -7.56 33.28
C ILE A 54 31.24 -6.60 32.94
N THR A 55 31.54 -5.59 32.13
CA THR A 55 30.52 -4.60 31.77
C THR A 55 29.36 -5.31 31.07
N GLU A 56 28.13 -4.78 31.17
CA GLU A 56 26.96 -5.40 30.51
C GLU A 56 27.24 -5.69 29.03
N PHE A 57 27.96 -4.78 28.36
CA PHE A 57 28.41 -4.94 26.98
C PHE A 57 29.33 -6.16 26.76
N GLU A 58 30.39 -6.30 27.56
CA GLU A 58 31.29 -7.46 27.47
C GLU A 58 30.56 -8.76 27.83
N SER A 59 29.56 -8.69 28.71
CA SER A 59 28.73 -9.85 29.07
C SER A 59 27.81 -10.28 27.92
N GLU A 60 27.26 -9.32 27.17
CA GLU A 60 26.43 -9.58 25.99
C GLU A 60 27.27 -10.17 24.86
N GLU A 61 28.49 -9.66 24.63
CA GLU A 61 29.41 -10.20 23.64
C GLU A 61 29.81 -11.64 23.99
N LEU A 62 30.21 -11.90 25.24
CA LEU A 62 30.54 -13.26 25.70
C LEU A 62 29.35 -14.22 25.61
N TYR A 63 28.15 -13.74 25.90
CA TYR A 63 26.93 -14.54 25.74
C TYR A 63 26.63 -14.83 24.27
N ALA A 64 26.79 -13.84 23.39
CA ALA A 64 26.62 -14.01 21.96
C ALA A 64 27.63 -15.00 21.37
N GLU A 65 28.90 -14.92 21.77
CA GLU A 65 29.94 -15.86 21.38
C GLU A 65 29.65 -17.29 21.87
N ALA A 66 29.29 -17.45 23.15
CA ALA A 66 28.94 -18.75 23.71
C ALA A 66 27.72 -19.36 23.00
N LYS A 67 26.70 -18.55 22.71
CA LYS A 67 25.52 -18.96 21.95
C LYS A 67 25.87 -19.37 20.52
N ALA A 68 26.71 -18.59 19.82
CA ALA A 68 27.14 -18.91 18.47
C ALA A 68 27.91 -20.24 18.43
N ARG A 69 28.84 -20.44 19.37
CA ARG A 69 29.60 -21.68 19.49
C ARG A 69 28.70 -22.89 19.79
N LEU A 70 27.70 -22.73 20.66
CA LEU A 70 26.71 -23.79 20.93
C LEU A 70 25.85 -24.09 19.71
N GLN A 71 25.47 -23.08 18.92
CA GLN A 71 24.74 -23.26 17.68
C GLN A 71 25.58 -24.01 16.63
N GLU A 72 26.86 -23.69 16.49
CA GLU A 72 27.77 -24.43 15.61
C GLU A 72 27.91 -25.89 16.04
N GLN A 73 28.09 -26.14 17.35
CA GLN A 73 28.14 -27.51 17.88
C GLN A 73 26.84 -28.27 17.62
N ALA A 74 25.68 -27.62 17.77
CA ALA A 74 24.38 -28.21 17.49
C ALA A 74 24.23 -28.55 16.00
N ARG A 75 24.64 -27.64 15.10
CA ARG A 75 24.65 -27.86 13.64
C ARG A 75 25.57 -29.00 13.24
N ALA A 76 26.76 -29.08 13.81
CA ALA A 76 27.70 -30.16 13.54
C ALA A 76 27.20 -31.53 14.05
N LYS A 77 26.48 -31.54 15.18
CA LYS A 77 26.03 -32.78 15.83
C LYS A 77 24.69 -33.30 15.30
N TYR A 78 23.80 -32.41 14.84
CA TYR A 78 22.46 -32.77 14.40
C TYR A 78 22.06 -32.12 13.05
N PRO A 79 22.87 -32.28 11.98
CA PRO A 79 22.58 -31.69 10.68
C PRO A 79 21.27 -32.22 10.08
N GLU A 80 21.00 -33.52 10.24
CA GLU A 80 19.80 -34.19 9.71
C GLU A 80 18.46 -33.64 10.26
N ILE A 81 18.50 -32.98 11.42
CA ILE A 81 17.32 -32.37 12.04
C ILE A 81 17.26 -30.88 11.70
N LEU A 82 18.40 -30.19 11.73
CA LEU A 82 18.46 -28.74 11.58
C LEU A 82 18.29 -28.29 10.14
N GLU A 83 18.89 -28.97 9.16
CA GLU A 83 18.77 -28.58 7.75
C GLU A 83 17.31 -28.61 7.25
N PRO A 84 16.51 -29.68 7.47
CA PRO A 84 15.10 -29.69 7.07
C PRO A 84 14.26 -28.63 7.79
N LEU A 85 14.59 -28.30 9.04
CA LEU A 85 13.90 -27.25 9.80
C LEU A 85 14.23 -25.86 9.25
N GLU A 86 15.49 -25.59 8.93
CA GLU A 86 15.93 -24.33 8.30
C GLU A 86 15.27 -24.14 6.92
N GLU A 87 15.23 -25.20 6.10
CA GLU A 87 14.50 -25.20 4.83
C GLU A 87 13.00 -24.91 5.01
N ARG A 88 12.37 -25.54 6.01
CA ARG A 88 10.96 -25.34 6.32
C ARG A 88 10.68 -23.92 6.82
N ILE A 89 11.57 -23.33 7.61
CA ILE A 89 11.48 -21.93 8.05
C ILE A 89 11.53 -21.00 6.83
N ILE A 90 12.48 -21.20 5.92
CA ILE A 90 12.62 -20.39 4.70
C ILE A 90 11.36 -20.50 3.82
N GLU A 91 10.81 -21.71 3.67
CA GLU A 91 9.56 -21.92 2.94
C GLU A 91 8.39 -21.19 3.60
N LEU A 92 8.24 -21.32 4.92
CA LEU A 92 7.20 -20.65 5.68
C LEU A 92 7.31 -19.12 5.56
N GLU A 93 8.49 -18.54 5.65
CA GLU A 93 8.69 -17.10 5.44
C GLU A 93 8.30 -16.63 4.03
N ARG A 94 8.58 -17.44 3.00
CA ARG A 94 8.14 -17.15 1.62
C ARG A 94 6.61 -17.20 1.52
N THR A 95 5.97 -18.22 2.10
CA THR A 95 4.51 -18.32 2.11
C THR A 95 3.85 -17.19 2.91
N GLU A 96 4.46 -16.73 3.99
CA GLU A 96 3.95 -15.61 4.79
C GLU A 96 4.03 -14.29 4.00
N LYS A 97 5.15 -14.03 3.31
CA LYS A 97 5.30 -12.84 2.44
C LYS A 97 4.26 -12.82 1.33
N THR A 98 4.00 -13.96 0.68
CA THR A 98 2.97 -14.06 -0.36
C THR A 98 1.56 -13.92 0.20
N SER A 99 1.27 -14.50 1.37
CA SER A 99 -0.01 -14.39 2.07
C SER A 99 -0.31 -12.95 2.48
N LYS A 100 0.67 -12.23 3.05
CA LYS A 100 0.56 -10.80 3.38
C LYS A 100 0.27 -9.95 2.14
N ARG A 101 0.89 -10.24 0.99
CA ARG A 101 0.60 -9.56 -0.28
C ARG A 101 -0.82 -9.85 -0.78
N ARG A 102 -1.26 -11.11 -0.73
CA ARG A 102 -2.63 -11.51 -1.11
C ARG A 102 -3.67 -10.83 -0.23
N TYR A 103 -3.45 -10.81 1.09
CA TYR A 103 -4.35 -10.16 2.04
C TYR A 103 -4.50 -8.66 1.75
N LYS A 104 -3.39 -7.94 1.51
CA LYS A 104 -3.44 -6.51 1.11
C LYS A 104 -4.24 -6.30 -0.17
N LYS A 105 -4.08 -7.20 -1.16
CA LYS A 105 -4.83 -7.14 -2.42
C LYS A 105 -6.33 -7.37 -2.20
N ILE A 106 -6.70 -8.35 -1.37
CA ILE A 106 -8.09 -8.64 -1.02
C ILE A 106 -8.73 -7.42 -0.36
N LYS A 107 -8.10 -6.85 0.67
CA LYS A 107 -8.59 -5.63 1.33
C LYS A 107 -8.78 -4.45 0.37
N ALA A 108 -7.87 -4.26 -0.58
CA ALA A 108 -7.99 -3.20 -1.57
C ALA A 108 -9.18 -3.44 -2.52
N LEU A 109 -9.41 -4.69 -2.92
CA LEU A 109 -10.55 -5.07 -3.77
C LEU A 109 -11.88 -4.96 -3.03
N GLU A 110 -11.94 -5.35 -1.74
CA GLU A 110 -13.12 -5.18 -0.89
C GLU A 110 -13.51 -3.70 -0.78
N LEU A 111 -12.53 -2.81 -0.59
CA LEU A 111 -12.78 -1.36 -0.56
C LEU A 111 -13.31 -0.85 -1.90
N GLN A 112 -12.72 -1.27 -3.02
CA GLN A 112 -13.19 -0.88 -4.35
C GLN A 112 -14.61 -1.39 -4.65
N LEU A 113 -14.93 -2.60 -4.21
CA LEU A 113 -16.26 -3.18 -4.36
C LEU A 113 -17.29 -2.35 -3.59
N ALA A 114 -16.99 -2.05 -2.32
CA ALA A 114 -17.87 -1.22 -1.47
C ALA A 114 -18.08 0.19 -2.05
N GLU A 115 -17.03 0.82 -2.58
CA GLU A 115 -17.16 2.11 -3.27
C GLU A 115 -18.02 2.00 -4.55
N SER A 116 -17.84 0.94 -5.33
CA SER A 116 -18.61 0.73 -6.56
C SER A 116 -20.09 0.45 -6.25
N GLU A 117 -20.39 -0.29 -5.19
CA GLU A 117 -21.76 -0.56 -4.75
C GLU A 117 -22.44 0.73 -4.30
N ARG A 118 -21.75 1.56 -3.51
CA ARG A 118 -22.24 2.89 -3.12
C ARG A 118 -22.56 3.76 -4.33
N ARG A 119 -21.66 3.84 -5.32
CA ARG A 119 -21.90 4.62 -6.54
C ARG A 119 -23.12 4.11 -7.31
N ARG A 120 -23.27 2.79 -7.45
CA ARG A 120 -24.46 2.21 -8.11
C ARG A 120 -25.75 2.52 -7.35
N GLU A 121 -25.72 2.48 -6.03
CA GLU A 121 -26.88 2.80 -5.22
C GLU A 121 -27.25 4.29 -5.32
N GLU A 122 -26.26 5.17 -5.31
CA GLU A 122 -26.44 6.60 -5.55
C GLU A 122 -26.97 6.89 -6.96
N GLU A 123 -26.44 6.21 -7.98
CA GLU A 123 -26.93 6.29 -9.36
C GLU A 123 -28.37 5.80 -9.46
N LYS A 124 -28.70 4.67 -8.83
CA LYS A 124 -30.07 4.14 -8.78
C LYS A 124 -31.02 5.14 -8.12
N ARG A 125 -30.66 5.70 -6.97
CA ARG A 125 -31.44 6.74 -6.28
C ARG A 125 -31.56 8.01 -7.13
N ALA A 126 -30.51 8.40 -7.84
CA ALA A 126 -30.54 9.57 -8.71
C ALA A 126 -31.43 9.35 -9.94
N ILE A 127 -31.46 8.14 -10.49
CA ILE A 127 -32.37 7.76 -11.58
C ILE A 127 -33.81 7.76 -11.04
N GLU A 128 -34.07 7.11 -9.91
CA GLU A 128 -35.38 7.08 -9.25
C GLU A 128 -35.89 8.49 -8.90
N ALA A 129 -35.01 9.38 -8.46
CA ALA A 129 -35.35 10.78 -8.19
C ALA A 129 -35.68 11.58 -9.47
N LYS A 130 -35.13 11.20 -10.63
CA LYS A 130 -35.41 11.84 -11.93
C LYS A 130 -36.68 11.32 -12.60
N VAL A 131 -37.14 10.12 -12.24
CA VAL A 131 -38.38 9.56 -12.77
C VAL A 131 -39.56 10.31 -12.16
N ALA A 132 -40.35 10.97 -13.02
CA ALA A 132 -41.58 11.62 -12.60
C ALA A 132 -42.57 10.56 -12.09
N PRO A 133 -43.28 10.82 -10.97
CA PRO A 133 -44.25 9.88 -10.44
C PRO A 133 -45.38 9.64 -11.45
N VAL A 134 -45.79 8.38 -11.56
CA VAL A 134 -46.86 7.90 -12.42
C VAL A 134 -48.10 7.68 -11.58
N LYS A 135 -49.24 8.20 -12.05
CA LYS A 135 -50.55 7.92 -11.45
C LYS A 135 -51.17 6.70 -12.11
N VAL A 136 -51.60 5.75 -11.29
CA VAL A 136 -52.32 4.56 -11.73
C VAL A 136 -53.65 4.44 -11.01
N HIS A 137 -54.64 3.89 -11.69
CA HIS A 137 -55.97 3.62 -11.17
C HIS A 137 -56.11 2.13 -10.85
N VAL A 138 -56.63 1.81 -9.68
CA VAL A 138 -56.81 0.42 -9.25
C VAL A 138 -58.11 -0.14 -9.82
N LEU A 139 -57.98 -1.15 -10.68
CA LEU A 139 -59.11 -1.81 -11.34
C LEU A 139 -59.68 -2.98 -10.52
N ARG A 140 -58.81 -3.68 -9.78
CA ARG A 140 -59.18 -4.82 -8.94
C ARG A 140 -58.57 -4.66 -7.55
N PRO A 141 -59.25 -5.10 -6.49
CA PRO A 141 -58.69 -4.98 -5.15
C PRO A 141 -57.50 -5.96 -5.00
N PHE A 142 -56.43 -5.51 -4.38
CA PHE A 142 -55.27 -6.35 -4.07
C PHE A 142 -54.54 -5.82 -2.83
N THR A 143 -53.81 -6.71 -2.17
CA THR A 143 -53.04 -6.39 -0.96
C THR A 143 -51.55 -6.48 -1.27
N GLU A 144 -50.77 -5.53 -0.77
CA GLU A 144 -49.32 -5.53 -0.90
C GLU A 144 -48.64 -5.06 0.38
N GLY A 145 -47.92 -5.98 1.03
CA GLY A 145 -47.40 -5.76 2.38
C GLY A 145 -48.53 -5.53 3.38
N ILE A 146 -48.64 -4.31 3.89
CA ILE A 146 -49.64 -3.88 4.89
C ILE A 146 -50.73 -2.99 4.24
N LEU A 147 -50.62 -2.72 2.94
CA LEU A 147 -51.54 -1.81 2.23
C LEU A 147 -52.57 -2.60 1.43
N ASP A 148 -53.84 -2.25 1.64
CA ASP A 148 -54.97 -2.74 0.85
C ASP A 148 -55.41 -1.71 -0.18
N TYR A 149 -55.29 -2.07 -1.46
CA TYR A 149 -55.68 -1.23 -2.58
C TYR A 149 -57.11 -1.55 -2.98
N THR A 150 -57.98 -0.54 -2.93
CA THR A 150 -59.41 -0.67 -3.24
C THR A 150 -59.69 -0.23 -4.67
N VAL A 151 -60.70 -0.84 -5.29
CA VAL A 151 -61.13 -0.48 -6.65
C VAL A 151 -61.54 0.99 -6.71
N GLY A 152 -61.06 1.71 -7.72
CA GLY A 152 -61.34 3.12 -7.89
C GLY A 152 -60.34 4.05 -7.22
N SER A 153 -59.41 3.53 -6.41
CA SER A 153 -58.34 4.34 -5.82
C SER A 153 -57.30 4.75 -6.87
N VAL A 154 -56.72 5.94 -6.70
CA VAL A 154 -55.60 6.44 -7.52
C VAL A 154 -54.34 6.44 -6.68
N VAL A 155 -53.31 5.74 -7.17
CA VAL A 155 -52.02 5.60 -6.51
C VAL A 155 -50.98 6.32 -7.35
N GLU A 156 -50.16 7.13 -6.69
CA GLU A 156 -49.03 7.82 -7.30
C GLU A 156 -47.73 7.16 -6.83
N THR A 157 -46.95 6.62 -7.77
CA THR A 157 -45.70 5.92 -7.46
C THR A 157 -44.60 6.26 -8.46
N ARG A 158 -43.35 6.20 -8.03
CA ARG A 158 -42.16 6.35 -8.88
C ARG A 158 -41.59 5.01 -9.35
N ASP A 159 -42.10 3.91 -8.80
CA ASP A 159 -41.66 2.56 -9.14
C ASP A 159 -42.33 2.08 -10.42
N LEU A 160 -41.63 2.24 -11.55
CA LEU A 160 -42.10 1.81 -12.86
C LEU A 160 -42.18 0.29 -12.99
N ASP A 161 -41.29 -0.45 -12.34
CA ASP A 161 -41.27 -1.92 -12.42
C ASP A 161 -42.50 -2.49 -11.73
N TRP A 162 -42.85 -1.93 -10.56
CA TRP A 162 -44.09 -2.22 -9.87
C TRP A 162 -45.32 -1.89 -10.73
N VAL A 163 -45.37 -0.69 -11.33
CA VAL A 163 -46.51 -0.29 -12.18
C VAL A 163 -46.67 -1.25 -13.37
N LEU A 164 -45.59 -1.58 -14.06
CA LEU A 164 -45.61 -2.49 -15.20
C LEU A 164 -46.06 -3.90 -14.77
N GLU A 165 -45.58 -4.39 -13.64
CA GLU A 165 -46.02 -5.67 -13.09
C GLU A 165 -47.54 -5.69 -12.82
N LYS A 166 -48.06 -4.65 -12.16
CA LYS A 166 -49.50 -4.59 -11.83
C LYS A 166 -50.38 -4.37 -13.05
N ILE A 167 -49.91 -3.63 -14.05
CA ILE A 167 -50.60 -3.47 -15.35
C ILE A 167 -50.65 -4.82 -16.08
N ASN A 168 -49.52 -5.55 -16.15
CA ASN A 168 -49.46 -6.86 -16.81
C ASN A 168 -50.37 -7.90 -16.14
N ARG A 169 -50.57 -7.78 -14.83
CA ARG A 169 -51.51 -8.61 -14.06
C ARG A 169 -52.98 -8.13 -14.17
N GLY A 170 -53.24 -7.02 -14.86
CA GLY A 170 -54.57 -6.42 -15.02
C GLY A 170 -55.16 -5.86 -13.72
N LEU A 171 -54.31 -5.49 -12.76
CA LEU A 171 -54.72 -4.98 -11.44
C LEU A 171 -54.88 -3.46 -11.44
N VAL A 172 -54.05 -2.75 -12.22
CA VAL A 172 -54.07 -1.28 -12.31
C VAL A 172 -53.97 -0.83 -13.76
N GLU A 173 -54.39 0.40 -14.05
CA GLU A 173 -54.27 1.06 -15.35
C GLU A 173 -53.59 2.42 -15.20
N ARG A 174 -52.82 2.85 -16.19
CA ARG A 174 -52.15 4.15 -16.17
C ARG A 174 -53.15 5.28 -16.44
N VAL A 175 -53.21 6.28 -15.54
CA VAL A 175 -54.02 7.48 -15.76
C VAL A 175 -53.22 8.46 -16.63
N SER A 176 -53.60 8.61 -17.88
CA SER A 176 -53.10 9.69 -18.74
C SER A 176 -53.74 11.01 -18.33
N ILE A 177 -52.95 11.89 -17.72
CA ILE A 177 -53.36 13.28 -17.46
C ILE A 177 -53.37 13.98 -18.82
N GLU A 178 -54.54 14.38 -19.32
CA GLU A 178 -54.64 15.35 -20.40
C GLU A 178 -54.04 16.66 -19.92
N VAL A 179 -52.83 16.99 -20.37
CA VAL A 179 -52.20 18.27 -20.07
C VAL A 179 -52.93 19.31 -20.91
N PRO A 180 -53.66 20.29 -20.33
CA PRO A 180 -54.19 21.39 -21.12
C PRO A 180 -53.01 22.17 -21.67
N VAL A 181 -52.79 22.06 -22.99
CA VAL A 181 -51.71 22.77 -23.69
C VAL A 181 -52.04 24.26 -23.69
N LYS A 182 -51.61 24.97 -22.65
CA LYS A 182 -51.58 26.42 -22.67
C LYS A 182 -50.60 26.82 -23.76
N ARG A 183 -51.11 27.33 -24.89
CA ARG A 183 -50.29 27.83 -26.00
C ARG A 183 -49.43 28.98 -25.49
N VAL A 184 -48.20 28.68 -25.13
CA VAL A 184 -47.18 29.71 -24.88
C VAL A 184 -46.78 30.25 -26.26
N PRO A 185 -46.79 31.58 -26.49
CA PRO A 185 -46.27 32.15 -27.72
C PRO A 185 -44.81 31.71 -27.93
N PRO A 186 -44.34 31.56 -29.18
CA PRO A 186 -43.00 31.09 -29.46
C PRO A 186 -41.97 31.94 -28.69
N PRO A 187 -40.96 31.32 -28.05
CA PRO A 187 -39.98 32.06 -27.29
C PRO A 187 -39.24 33.05 -28.22
N PRO A 188 -38.84 34.23 -27.70
CA PRO A 188 -38.05 35.18 -28.47
C PRO A 188 -36.76 34.52 -28.97
N PRO A 189 -36.22 34.95 -30.14
CA PRO A 189 -35.03 34.37 -30.71
C PRO A 189 -33.90 34.37 -29.67
N VAL A 190 -33.45 33.16 -29.32
CA VAL A 190 -32.35 32.97 -28.37
C VAL A 190 -31.12 33.66 -28.95
N PRO A 191 -30.42 34.52 -28.19
CA PRO A 191 -29.17 35.11 -28.66
C PRO A 191 -28.21 33.98 -29.07
N PRO A 192 -27.43 34.14 -30.15
CA PRO A 192 -26.55 33.09 -30.64
C PRO A 192 -25.65 32.63 -29.50
N ILE A 193 -25.81 31.37 -29.10
CA ILE A 193 -24.93 30.71 -28.13
C ILE A 193 -23.50 30.93 -28.66
N PRO A 194 -22.57 31.46 -27.84
CA PRO A 194 -21.21 31.67 -28.30
C PRO A 194 -20.67 30.33 -28.76
N LYS A 195 -20.42 30.20 -30.06
CA LYS A 195 -19.81 29.01 -30.66
C LYS A 195 -18.51 28.80 -29.89
N HIS A 196 -18.35 27.65 -29.24
CA HIS A 196 -17.09 27.29 -28.61
C HIS A 196 -15.98 27.54 -29.63
N LYS A 197 -15.04 28.43 -29.29
CA LYS A 197 -13.92 28.76 -30.15
C LYS A 197 -13.05 27.51 -30.20
N TYR A 198 -13.22 26.70 -31.24
CA TYR A 198 -12.29 25.62 -31.53
C TYR A 198 -10.91 26.26 -31.75
N LEU A 199 -9.87 25.58 -31.26
CA LEU A 199 -8.49 25.97 -31.53
C LEU A 199 -8.28 26.00 -33.04
N SER A 200 -7.66 27.06 -33.55
CA SER A 200 -7.25 27.09 -34.95
C SER A 200 -6.15 26.06 -35.21
N ASP A 201 -5.97 25.64 -36.47
CA ASP A 201 -4.91 24.70 -36.84
C ASP A 201 -3.50 25.23 -36.49
N GLU A 202 -3.34 26.56 -36.54
CA GLU A 202 -2.12 27.25 -36.10
C GLU A 202 -1.90 27.15 -34.59
N GLU A 203 -2.96 27.34 -33.79
CA GLU A 203 -2.93 27.20 -32.33
C GLU A 203 -2.61 25.76 -31.92
N VAL A 204 -3.19 24.77 -32.60
CA VAL A 204 -2.88 23.34 -32.37
C VAL A 204 -1.42 23.02 -32.70
N THR A 205 -0.92 23.54 -33.82
CA THR A 205 0.48 23.33 -34.24
C THR A 205 1.45 23.96 -33.24
N ARG A 206 1.14 25.15 -32.74
CA ARG A 206 1.93 25.83 -31.72
C ARG A 206 1.92 25.07 -30.38
N LEU A 207 0.75 24.60 -29.94
CA LEU A 207 0.63 23.78 -28.73
C LEU A 207 1.43 22.48 -28.84
N TRP A 208 1.47 21.89 -30.03
CA TRP A 208 2.25 20.67 -30.30
C TRP A 208 3.76 20.92 -30.22
N GLN A 209 4.23 22.05 -30.73
CA GLN A 209 5.63 22.48 -30.58
C GLN A 209 5.99 22.76 -29.11
N GLU A 210 5.11 23.45 -28.38
CA GLU A 210 5.28 23.71 -26.94
C GLU A 210 5.31 22.41 -26.12
N PHE A 211 4.44 21.46 -26.47
CA PHE A 211 4.42 20.12 -25.87
C PHE A 211 5.75 19.39 -26.06
N PHE A 212 6.33 19.43 -27.27
CA PHE A 212 7.62 18.82 -27.53
C PHE A 212 8.78 19.53 -26.85
N ALA A 213 8.79 20.87 -26.88
CA ALA A 213 9.82 21.63 -26.20
C ALA A 213 9.81 21.33 -24.69
N TYR A 214 8.62 21.22 -24.10
CA TYR A 214 8.45 20.87 -22.70
C TYR A 214 8.89 19.44 -22.38
N ALA A 215 8.49 18.47 -23.20
CA ALA A 215 8.93 17.08 -23.08
C ALA A 215 10.46 16.93 -23.20
N SER A 216 11.06 17.62 -24.16
CA SER A 216 12.50 17.56 -24.46
C SER A 216 13.37 18.24 -23.39
N LEU A 217 12.82 19.21 -22.65
CA LEU A 217 13.47 19.83 -21.49
C LEU A 217 13.47 18.91 -20.26
N ARG A 218 12.49 17.99 -20.17
CA ARG A 218 12.28 17.14 -18.99
C ARG A 218 13.01 15.80 -19.07
N ASP A 219 13.14 15.21 -20.25
CA ASP A 219 13.88 13.96 -20.44
C ASP A 219 14.56 13.92 -21.82
N THR A 220 15.83 13.52 -21.84
CA THR A 220 16.63 13.36 -23.06
C THR A 220 16.25 12.12 -23.87
N ARG A 221 15.54 11.15 -23.28
CA ARG A 221 15.06 9.95 -23.98
C ARG A 221 13.94 10.25 -24.99
N LEU A 222 13.13 11.26 -24.68
CA LEU A 222 12.10 11.80 -25.59
C LEU A 222 12.68 12.61 -26.77
N LYS A 223 14.02 12.78 -26.85
CA LYS A 223 14.70 13.42 -27.99
C LYS A 223 14.91 12.49 -29.18
N VAL A 224 14.75 11.18 -29.02
CA VAL A 224 15.02 10.24 -30.12
C VAL A 224 13.86 10.31 -31.12
N VAL A 225 14.22 10.72 -32.33
CA VAL A 225 13.43 11.27 -33.44
C VAL A 225 12.23 10.42 -33.94
N GLU A 226 11.91 9.27 -33.33
CA GLU A 226 10.82 8.37 -33.76
C GLU A 226 9.62 8.27 -32.78
N GLU A 227 9.76 8.66 -31.51
CA GLU A 227 8.68 8.62 -30.52
C GLU A 227 7.63 9.77 -30.54
N PRO A 228 7.88 10.95 -31.16
CA PRO A 228 6.92 12.06 -31.28
C PRO A 228 5.53 11.70 -31.82
N LEU A 229 5.47 10.89 -32.88
CA LEU A 229 4.22 10.61 -33.58
C LEU A 229 3.28 9.71 -32.77
N LYS A 230 3.84 8.81 -31.97
CA LYS A 230 3.09 7.86 -31.12
C LYS A 230 2.21 8.57 -30.09
N TYR A 231 2.63 9.74 -29.61
CA TYR A 231 1.89 10.52 -28.62
C TYR A 231 0.99 11.60 -29.24
N ARG A 232 1.05 11.78 -30.56
CA ARG A 232 0.26 12.79 -31.27
C ARG A 232 -1.24 12.54 -31.15
N GLU A 233 -1.66 11.28 -31.30
CA GLU A 233 -3.08 10.92 -31.17
C GLU A 233 -3.61 11.15 -29.75
N ARG A 234 -2.82 10.77 -28.74
CA ARG A 234 -3.16 11.01 -27.32
C ARG A 234 -3.22 12.51 -27.01
N PHE A 235 -2.26 13.28 -27.53
CA PHE A 235 -2.25 14.73 -27.38
C PHE A 235 -3.49 15.37 -28.02
N MET A 236 -3.82 14.99 -29.25
CA MET A 236 -5.00 15.50 -29.96
C MET A 236 -6.30 15.15 -29.22
N LEU A 237 -6.42 13.95 -28.65
CA LEU A 237 -7.58 13.54 -27.86
C LEU A 237 -7.77 14.43 -26.62
N GLU A 238 -6.67 14.77 -25.95
CA GLU A 238 -6.68 15.53 -24.70
C GLU A 238 -7.01 17.01 -24.91
N ILE A 239 -6.53 17.61 -26.01
CA ILE A 239 -6.78 19.02 -26.34
C ILE A 239 -8.12 19.26 -27.05
N LYS A 240 -8.70 18.25 -27.73
CA LYS A 240 -9.97 18.38 -28.48
C LYS A 240 -11.16 18.75 -27.57
N THR A 241 -11.05 18.46 -26.28
CA THR A 241 -12.08 18.79 -25.27
C THR A 241 -11.76 20.06 -24.48
N ALA A 242 -10.68 20.77 -24.82
CA ALA A 242 -10.31 22.03 -24.19
C ALA A 242 -11.15 23.19 -24.75
N ARG A 243 -11.51 24.14 -23.88
CA ARG A 243 -12.36 25.30 -24.23
C ARG A 243 -11.56 26.47 -24.79
N ASP A 244 -10.26 26.50 -24.55
CA ASP A 244 -9.35 27.61 -24.83
C ASP A 244 -7.88 27.14 -24.86
N TYR A 245 -7.01 27.97 -25.44
CA TYR A 245 -5.58 27.69 -25.62
C TYR A 245 -4.85 27.43 -24.30
N GLU A 246 -5.13 28.19 -23.25
CA GLU A 246 -4.42 28.04 -21.98
C GLU A 246 -4.78 26.74 -21.26
N VAL A 247 -6.05 26.35 -21.34
CA VAL A 247 -6.51 25.05 -20.83
C VAL A 247 -5.90 23.91 -21.64
N ALA A 248 -5.83 24.04 -22.97
CA ALA A 248 -5.19 23.05 -23.84
C ALA A 248 -3.68 22.92 -23.53
N ALA A 249 -2.97 24.03 -23.34
CA ALA A 249 -1.55 24.05 -22.97
C ALA A 249 -1.29 23.40 -21.61
N ARG A 250 -2.13 23.67 -20.61
CA ARG A 250 -2.03 23.04 -19.28
C ARG A 250 -2.26 21.54 -19.35
N ARG A 251 -3.23 21.09 -20.14
CA ARG A 251 -3.51 19.66 -20.35
C ARG A 251 -2.38 18.95 -21.10
N GLY A 252 -1.83 19.59 -22.13
CA GLY A 252 -0.63 19.12 -22.83
C GLY A 252 0.54 18.88 -21.87
N ARG A 253 0.84 19.83 -20.98
CA ARG A 253 1.91 19.65 -19.97
C ARG A 253 1.63 18.51 -18.99
N LYS A 254 0.39 18.36 -18.53
CA LYS A 254 0.00 17.22 -17.66
C LYS A 254 0.15 15.87 -18.36
N LEU A 255 -0.14 15.83 -19.66
CA LEU A 255 0.05 14.63 -20.46
C LEU A 255 1.53 14.24 -20.53
N VAL A 256 2.44 15.21 -20.69
CA VAL A 256 3.90 14.95 -20.62
C VAL A 256 4.29 14.31 -19.29
N GLU A 257 3.85 14.87 -18.17
CA GLU A 257 4.15 14.31 -16.83
C GLU A 257 3.59 12.89 -16.65
N THR A 258 2.44 12.60 -17.27
CA THR A 258 1.83 11.26 -17.25
C THR A 258 2.66 10.27 -18.06
N ILE A 259 3.09 10.66 -19.26
CA ILE A 259 3.95 9.85 -20.12
C ILE A 259 5.30 9.59 -19.44
N LEU A 260 5.90 10.59 -18.79
CA LEU A 260 7.15 10.43 -18.05
C LEU A 260 7.01 9.43 -16.90
N LYS A 261 5.88 9.44 -16.18
CA LYS A 261 5.60 8.44 -15.13
C LYS A 261 5.41 7.03 -15.68
N GLU A 262 4.89 6.88 -16.90
CA GLU A 262 4.79 5.59 -17.58
C GLU A 262 6.17 5.07 -18.05
N LEU A 263 7.08 5.97 -18.42
CA LEU A 263 8.42 5.65 -18.93
C LEU A 263 9.46 5.39 -17.82
N ILE A 264 9.22 5.88 -16.59
CA ILE A 264 10.07 5.58 -15.44
C ILE A 264 9.58 4.28 -14.79
N PRO A 265 10.27 3.14 -14.97
CA PRO A 265 9.98 1.97 -14.17
C PRO A 265 10.25 2.29 -12.69
N PRO A 266 9.43 1.81 -11.75
CA PRO A 266 9.69 2.00 -10.32
C PRO A 266 11.09 1.46 -9.97
N PRO A 267 11.82 2.11 -9.05
CA PRO A 267 13.16 1.66 -8.67
C PRO A 267 13.07 0.25 -8.11
N ASP A 268 13.88 -0.65 -8.68
CA ASP A 268 14.14 -2.03 -8.31
C ASP A 268 12.92 -2.92 -7.99
N ARG A 269 12.29 -3.42 -9.04
CA ARG A 269 12.00 -4.86 -9.08
C ARG A 269 13.10 -5.52 -9.90
N VAL A 270 14.05 -6.16 -9.22
CA VAL A 270 14.90 -7.19 -9.81
C VAL A 270 13.95 -8.17 -10.51
N VAL A 271 13.91 -8.09 -11.85
CA VAL A 271 13.19 -9.07 -12.68
C VAL A 271 14.02 -10.34 -12.59
N VAL A 272 13.69 -11.18 -11.61
CA VAL A 272 14.09 -12.58 -11.65
C VAL A 272 13.41 -13.15 -12.88
N ALA A 273 14.21 -13.46 -13.91
CA ALA A 273 13.73 -14.12 -15.10
C ALA A 273 12.94 -15.38 -14.69
N PRO A 274 11.79 -15.67 -15.33
CA PRO A 274 11.07 -16.90 -15.05
C PRO A 274 12.01 -18.08 -15.35
N PRO A 275 12.10 -19.10 -14.48
CA PRO A 275 12.93 -20.26 -14.74
C PRO A 275 12.47 -20.91 -16.05
N LEU A 276 13.42 -21.13 -16.96
CA LEU A 276 13.19 -21.91 -18.17
C LEU A 276 12.66 -23.29 -17.73
N LEU A 277 11.42 -23.59 -18.10
CA LEU A 277 10.85 -24.91 -17.93
C LEU A 277 11.67 -25.89 -18.76
N ILE A 278 12.57 -26.62 -18.09
CA ILE A 278 13.20 -27.81 -18.65
C ILE A 278 12.09 -28.85 -18.76
N VAL A 279 11.55 -28.98 -19.97
CA VAL A 279 10.63 -30.06 -20.32
C VAL A 279 11.44 -31.35 -20.25
N ALA A 280 11.16 -32.19 -19.26
CA ALA A 280 11.73 -33.52 -19.18
C ALA A 280 11.28 -34.34 -20.40
N PRO A 281 12.17 -35.17 -21.00
CA PRO A 281 11.79 -36.02 -22.12
C PRO A 281 10.75 -37.06 -21.67
N PRO A 282 9.84 -37.49 -22.56
CA PRO A 282 8.78 -38.42 -22.22
C PRO A 282 9.36 -39.79 -21.84
N LEU A 283 8.82 -40.37 -20.76
CA LEU A 283 9.13 -41.72 -20.30
C LEU A 283 8.78 -42.75 -21.40
N PRO A 284 9.62 -43.78 -21.63
CA PRO A 284 9.28 -44.86 -22.54
C PRO A 284 8.12 -45.68 -21.98
N LEU A 285 7.17 -46.02 -22.85
CA LEU A 285 6.03 -46.88 -22.53
C LEU A 285 6.50 -48.30 -22.17
N PRO A 286 5.81 -48.99 -21.25
CA PRO A 286 6.14 -50.36 -20.89
C PRO A 286 5.87 -51.27 -22.10
N GLU A 287 6.89 -52.04 -22.49
CA GLU A 287 6.75 -53.09 -23.50
C GLU A 287 5.79 -54.17 -22.98
N GLY A 288 4.82 -54.51 -23.84
CA GLY A 288 3.98 -55.70 -23.73
C GLY A 288 4.16 -56.55 -24.97
#